data_AF-A0A849T8D4-F1
#
_entry.id   AF-A0A849T8D4-F1
#
_cell.length_a   1.000
_cell.length_b   1.000
_cell.length_c   1.000
_cell.angle_alpha   90.00
_cell.angle_beta   90.00
_cell.angle_gamma   90.00
#
_symmetry.space_group_name_H-M   'P 1'
#
loop_
_entity.id
_entity.type
_entity.pdbx_description
1 polymer ?
#
loop_
_entity_poly.entity_id
_entity_poly.type
_entity_poly.pdbx_seq_one_letter_code
_entity_poly.pdbx_strand_id
1 'polypeptide(L)'
;MTSSRAYSYLVKIISSRDYSEHKLREKLREKKFPPEDCEAALNEIKARGYLREDAYTEARIKGFMNKGYSVSYVRQKNLFILMGKIGQV
;
A
#
# COMPACT_ATOMS: atom_id res chain seq x y z
N MET A 1 -9.16 -6.88 -22.34
CA MET A 1 -8.56 -6.29 -21.12
C MET A 1 -9.53 -5.22 -20.62
N THR A 2 -10.47 -5.59 -19.77
CA THR A 2 -11.43 -4.64 -19.19
C THR A 2 -10.71 -3.91 -18.07
N SER A 3 -10.31 -2.66 -18.31
CA SER A 3 -9.72 -1.81 -17.29
C SER A 3 -10.76 -1.55 -16.20
N SER A 4 -10.76 -2.37 -15.14
CA SER A 4 -11.70 -2.26 -14.03
C SER A 4 -11.55 -0.91 -13.35
N ARG A 5 -12.64 -0.34 -12.81
CA ARG A 5 -12.63 0.94 -12.09
C ARG A 5 -11.66 0.90 -10.89
N ALA A 6 -11.47 -0.27 -10.28
CA ALA A 6 -10.48 -0.49 -9.23
C ALA A 6 -9.04 -0.29 -9.74
N TYR A 7 -8.70 -0.86 -10.91
CA TYR A 7 -7.36 -0.72 -11.50
C TYR A 7 -7.04 0.73 -11.87
N SER A 8 -7.95 1.42 -12.56
CA SER A 8 -7.76 2.83 -12.92
C SER A 8 -7.59 3.72 -11.68
N TYR A 9 -8.29 3.41 -10.60
CA TYR A 9 -8.11 4.08 -9.32
C TYR A 9 -6.73 3.83 -8.71
N LEU A 10 -6.25 2.57 -8.70
CA LEU A 10 -4.91 2.23 -8.21
C LEU A 10 -3.81 2.94 -9.01
N VAL A 11 -3.87 2.92 -10.34
CA VAL A 11 -2.91 3.62 -11.19
C VAL A 11 -2.88 5.11 -10.86
N LYS A 12 -4.04 5.75 -10.73
CA LYS A 12 -4.12 7.18 -10.37
C LYS A 12 -3.43 7.50 -9.04
N ILE A 13 -3.64 6.70 -7.99
CA ILE A 13 -3.09 6.99 -6.67
C ILE A 13 -1.60 6.63 -6.55
N ILE A 14 -1.15 5.57 -7.21
CA ILE A 14 0.27 5.17 -7.22
C ILE A 14 1.10 6.19 -8.00
N SER A 15 0.57 6.74 -9.09
CA SER A 15 1.26 7.80 -9.85
C SER A 15 1.49 9.08 -9.05
N SER A 16 0.72 9.31 -7.99
CA SER A 16 0.84 10.50 -7.14
C SER A 16 1.64 10.25 -5.87
N ARG A 17 1.66 9.02 -5.34
CA ARG A 17 2.44 8.65 -4.16
C ARG A 17 2.68 7.15 -4.12
N ASP A 18 3.86 6.76 -3.64
CA ASP A 18 4.11 5.35 -3.31
C ASP A 18 3.18 4.87 -2.19
N TYR A 19 2.67 3.66 -2.36
CA TYR A 19 1.85 2.94 -1.40
C TYR A 19 2.28 1.48 -1.34
N SER A 20 2.30 0.90 -0.13
CA SER A 20 2.39 -0.55 0.07
C SER A 20 1.12 -1.26 -0.44
N GLU A 21 1.23 -2.54 -0.78
CA GLU A 21 0.10 -3.39 -1.18
C GLU A 21 -1.05 -3.34 -0.15
N HIS A 22 -0.72 -3.48 1.14
CA HIS A 22 -1.69 -3.42 2.23
C HIS A 22 -2.49 -2.10 2.23
N LYS A 23 -1.80 -0.97 2.06
CA LYS A 23 -2.44 0.35 2.03
C LYS A 23 -3.34 0.51 0.80
N LEU A 24 -2.95 -0.05 -0.34
CA LEU A 24 -3.78 -0.05 -1.54
C LEU A 24 -5.04 -0.91 -1.36
N ARG A 25 -4.92 -2.08 -0.72
CA ARG A 25 -6.08 -2.91 -0.34
C ARG A 25 -7.02 -2.16 0.61
N GLU A 26 -6.51 -1.45 1.60
CA GLU A 26 -7.32 -0.55 2.44
C GLU A 26 -8.02 0.54 1.62
N LYS A 27 -7.31 1.20 0.70
CA LYS A 27 -7.88 2.26 -0.15
C LYS A 27 -8.99 1.77 -1.07
N LEU A 28 -8.88 0.54 -1.56
CA LEU A 28 -9.93 -0.10 -2.36
C LEU A 28 -11.16 -0.45 -1.52
N ARG A 29 -10.96 -0.99 -0.31
CA ARG A 29 -12.05 -1.28 0.64
C ARG A 29 -12.77 -0.01 1.09
N GLU A 30 -12.04 1.07 1.38
CA GLU A 30 -12.62 2.39 1.70
C GLU A 30 -13.51 2.92 0.55
N LYS A 31 -13.16 2.60 -0.70
CA LYS A 31 -13.94 2.94 -1.89
C LYS A 31 -15.07 1.95 -2.20
N LYS A 32 -15.24 0.91 -1.39
CA LYS A 32 -16.29 -0.12 -1.51
C LYS A 32 -16.27 -0.83 -2.87
N PHE A 33 -15.08 -1.07 -3.43
CA PHE A 33 -14.95 -1.92 -4.60
C PHE A 33 -15.24 -3.39 -4.23
N PRO A 34 -15.78 -4.20 -5.17
CA PRO A 34 -15.98 -5.63 -4.95
C PRO A 34 -14.65 -6.34 -4.61
N PRO A 35 -14.63 -7.33 -3.71
CA PRO A 35 -13.40 -8.04 -3.34
C PRO A 35 -12.65 -8.64 -4.54
N GLU A 36 -13.38 -9.20 -5.51
CA GLU A 36 -12.85 -9.77 -6.73
C GLU A 36 -12.14 -8.74 -7.61
N ASP A 37 -12.73 -7.54 -7.75
CA ASP A 37 -12.14 -6.41 -8.47
C ASP A 37 -10.91 -5.89 -7.74
N CYS A 38 -10.93 -5.91 -6.40
CA CYS A 38 -9.78 -5.48 -5.59
C CYS A 38 -8.57 -6.37 -5.82
N GLU A 39 -8.75 -7.69 -5.72
CA GLU A 39 -7.65 -8.65 -5.88
C GLU A 39 -7.17 -8.70 -7.33
N ALA A 40 -8.07 -8.63 -8.32
CA ALA A 40 -7.68 -8.55 -9.73
C ALA A 40 -6.82 -7.31 -10.00
N ALA A 41 -7.24 -6.13 -9.52
CA ALA A 41 -6.50 -4.89 -9.71
C ALA A 41 -5.15 -4.89 -8.99
N LEU A 42 -5.08 -5.43 -7.76
CA LEU A 42 -3.84 -5.58 -6.99
C LEU A 42 -2.84 -6.52 -7.66
N ASN A 43 -3.33 -7.67 -8.15
CA ASN A 43 -2.49 -8.62 -8.89
C ASN A 43 -1.93 -7.99 -10.17
N GLU A 44 -2.73 -7.20 -10.89
CA GLU A 44 -2.28 -6.55 -12.11
C GLU A 44 -1.18 -5.50 -11.86
N ILE A 45 -1.35 -4.61 -10.87
CA ILE A 45 -0.30 -3.61 -10.56
C ILE A 45 0.98 -4.28 -10.02
N LYS A 46 0.86 -5.41 -9.33
CA LYS A 46 1.99 -6.19 -8.82
C LYS A 46 2.74 -6.89 -9.95
N ALA A 47 2.02 -7.53 -10.86
CA ALA A 47 2.59 -8.15 -12.06
C ALA A 47 3.32 -7.12 -12.95
N ARG A 48 2.83 -5.87 -12.98
CA ARG A 48 3.46 -4.77 -13.72
C ARG A 48 4.62 -4.09 -12.97
N GLY A 49 4.93 -4.49 -11.73
CA GLY A 49 6.03 -3.94 -10.95
C GLY A 49 5.82 -2.50 -10.47
N TYR A 50 4.57 -2.05 -10.34
CA TYR A 50 4.28 -0.67 -9.92
C TYR A 50 4.45 -0.44 -8.42
N LEU A 51 4.58 -1.50 -7.62
CA LEU A 51 4.74 -1.41 -6.18
C LEU A 51 6.21 -1.18 -5.80
N ARG A 52 6.49 -0.01 -5.21
CA ARG A 52 7.80 0.35 -4.65
C ARG A 52 7.74 0.33 -3.13
N GLU A 53 7.70 -0.86 -2.53
CA GLU A 53 7.49 -1.02 -1.09
C GLU A 53 8.63 -0.42 -0.24
N ASP A 54 9.87 -0.48 -0.74
CA ASP A 54 11.03 0.10 -0.06
C ASP A 54 10.95 1.62 -0.02
N ALA A 55 10.64 2.24 -1.16
CA ALA A 55 10.44 3.69 -1.27
C ALA A 55 9.29 4.17 -0.36
N TYR A 56 8.19 3.40 -0.29
CA TYR A 56 7.09 3.69 0.63
C TYR A 56 7.54 3.64 2.10
N THR A 57 8.29 2.60 2.48
CA THR A 57 8.78 2.42 3.85
C THR A 57 9.73 3.55 4.24
N GLU A 58 10.67 3.88 3.36
CA GLU A 58 11.64 4.96 3.58
C GLU A 58 10.93 6.32 3.74
N ALA A 59 9.99 6.65 2.85
CA ALA A 59 9.22 7.88 2.92
C ALA A 59 8.41 8.00 4.22
N ARG A 60 7.90 6.87 4.74
CA ARG A 60 7.19 6.81 6.04
C ARG A 60 8.14 7.04 7.21
N ILE A 61 9.31 6.40 7.23
CA ILE A 61 10.32 6.59 8.29
C ILE A 61 10.73 8.05 8.33
N LYS A 62 11.11 8.63 7.18
CA LYS A 62 11.46 10.06 7.05
C LYS A 62 10.32 10.95 7.55
N GLY A 63 9.08 10.66 7.18
CA GLY A 63 7.91 11.41 7.62
C GLY A 63 7.66 11.35 9.13
N PHE A 64 8.00 10.25 9.80
CA PHE A 64 7.92 10.16 11.27
C PHE A 64 9.09 10.88 11.96
N MET A 65 10.30 10.75 11.44
CA MET A 65 11.48 11.46 11.98
C MET A 65 11.26 12.98 11.94
N ASN A 66 10.74 13.51 10.83
CA ASN A 66 10.45 14.94 10.68
C ASN A 66 9.39 15.46 11.68
N LYS A 67 8.54 14.57 12.21
CA LYS A 67 7.52 14.92 13.20
C LYS A 67 8.01 14.77 14.64
N GLY A 68 9.28 14.42 14.84
CA GLY A 68 9.88 14.26 16.17
C GLY A 68 9.50 12.95 16.89
N TYR A 69 8.97 11.94 16.18
CA TYR A 69 8.70 10.65 16.80
C TYR A 69 9.99 9.91 17.13
N SER A 70 10.03 9.23 18.28
CA SER A 70 11.17 8.42 18.70
C SER A 70 11.38 7.22 17.77
N VAL A 71 12.64 6.81 17.60
CA VAL A 71 13.02 5.67 16.75
C VAL A 71 12.27 4.39 17.15
N SER A 72 12.06 4.18 18.45
CA SER A 72 11.29 3.07 19.00
C SER A 72 9.83 3.08 18.52
N TYR A 73 9.20 4.25 18.47
CA TYR A 73 7.83 4.41 17.96
C TYR A 73 7.75 4.14 16.45
N VAL A 74 8.71 4.65 15.67
CA VAL A 74 8.77 4.41 14.22
C VAL A 74 8.96 2.92 13.92
N ARG A 75 9.85 2.24 14.66
CA ARG A 75 10.06 0.80 14.55
C ARG A 75 8.80 0.02 14.89
N GLN A 76 8.13 0.31 16.01
CA GLN A 76 6.91 -0.39 16.40
C GLN A 76 5.80 -0.23 15.35
N LYS A 77 5.63 0.99 14.81
CA LYS A 77 4.60 1.27 13.81
C LYS A 77 4.88 0.62 12.46
N ASN A 78 6.15 0.58 12.03
CA ASN A 78 6.54 -0.12 10.80
C ASN A 78 6.53 -1.65 10.98
N LEU A 79 6.90 -2.15 12.17
CA LEU A 79 6.83 -3.57 12.50
C LEU A 79 5.40 -4.07 12.47
N PHE A 80 4.41 -3.27 12.91
CA PHE A 80 2.99 -3.63 12.77
C PHE A 80 2.57 -3.84 11.30
N ILE A 81 3.12 -3.05 10.37
CA ILE A 81 2.85 -3.19 8.94
C ILE A 81 3.56 -4.43 8.36
N LEU A 82 4.79 -4.72 8.80
CA LEU A 82 5.52 -5.94 8.42
C LEU A 82 4.93 -7.21 9.07
N MET A 83 4.45 -7.16 10.31
CA MET A 83 3.84 -8.30 10.99
C MET A 83 2.42 -8.58 10.47
N GLY A 84 1.72 -7.57 9.96
CA GLY A 84 0.49 -7.75 9.18
C GLY A 84 0.68 -8.56 7.89
N LYS A 85 1.92 -8.74 7.39
CA LYS A 85 2.25 -9.70 6.32
C LYS A 85 2.33 -11.15 6.81
N ILE A 86 2.60 -11.38 8.10
CA ILE A 86 2.86 -12.73 8.67
C ILE A 86 1.55 -13.39 9.16
N GLY A 87 0.51 -12.61 9.44
CA GLY A 87 -0.81 -13.11 9.88
C GLY A 87 -1.80 -13.47 8.75
N GLN A 88 -1.34 -13.62 7.51
CA GLN A 88 -2.15 -14.04 6.36
C GLN A 88 -1.53 -15.29 5.69
N VAL A 89 -1.18 -16.29 6.50
CA VAL A 89 -0.90 -17.66 6.06
C VAL A 89 -1.82 -18.62 6.80
#